data_AF-A0A2E2EHQ4-F1
#
_entry.id   AF-A0A2E2EHQ4-F1
#
_cell.length_a   1.000
_cell.length_b   1.000
_cell.length_c   1.000
_cell.angle_alpha   90.00
_cell.angle_beta   90.00
_cell.angle_gamma   90.00
#
_symmetry.space_group_name_H-M   'P 1'
#
loop_
_entity.id
_entity.type
_entity.pdbx_description
1 polymer ?
#
loop_
_entity_poly.entity_id
_entity_poly.type
_entity_poly.pdbx_seq_one_letter_code
_entity_poly.pdbx_strand_id
1 'polypeptide(L)' 'MNQAEQEANGIVEENDACICTKDYNPVCGSDGVTYPNACQAGCEDITDYTMGPCDNDEEE' A
#
# COMPACT_ATOMS: atom_id res chain seq x y z
N MET A 1 31.27 -3.19 -30.20
CA MET A 1 31.13 -4.08 -29.03
C MET A 1 31.40 -3.24 -27.80
N ASN A 2 30.44 -3.24 -26.87
CA ASN A 2 30.36 -2.44 -25.64
C ASN A 2 30.42 -0.93 -25.78
N GLN A 3 29.24 -0.32 -25.82
CA GLN A 3 28.89 0.69 -24.83
C GLN A 3 27.45 0.41 -24.38
N ALA A 4 27.32 0.18 -23.08
CA ALA A 4 26.07 -0.04 -22.38
C ALA A 4 25.45 1.34 -22.11
N GLU A 5 24.40 1.66 -22.85
CA GLU A 5 23.59 2.85 -22.59
C GLU A 5 22.20 2.34 -22.18
N GLN A 6 21.94 2.53 -20.89
CA GLN A 6 20.69 2.27 -20.22
C GLN A 6 19.66 3.25 -20.78
N GLU A 7 18.92 2.83 -21.79
CA GLU A 7 17.67 3.48 -22.14
C GLU A 7 16.57 2.75 -21.37
N ALA A 8 16.02 3.47 -20.39
CA ALA A 8 14.95 3.05 -19.52
C ALA A 8 13.83 2.41 -20.34
N ASN A 9 13.74 1.08 -20.26
CA ASN A 9 12.57 0.35 -20.71
C ASN A 9 11.37 0.90 -19.93
N GLY A 10 10.38 1.41 -20.67
CA GLY A 10 9.25 2.15 -20.14
C GLY A 10 8.57 1.40 -18.99
N ILE A 11 8.57 2.06 -17.84
CA ILE A 11 7.47 2.18 -16.87
C ILE A 11 6.39 1.09 -16.86
N VAL A 12 6.51 0.29 -15.79
CA VAL A 12 5.49 -0.47 -15.04
C VAL A 12 4.90 -1.71 -15.72
N GLU A 13 5.58 -2.84 -15.52
CA GLU A 13 4.94 -4.14 -15.62
C GLU A 13 3.88 -4.25 -14.51
N GLU A 14 2.65 -4.48 -14.92
CA GLU A 14 1.52 -5.00 -14.17
C GLU A 14 1.99 -6.10 -13.18
N ASN A 15 2.32 -5.70 -11.95
CA ASN A 15 2.48 -6.57 -10.80
C ASN A 15 1.95 -5.82 -9.58
N ASP A 16 0.62 -5.82 -9.56
CA ASP A 16 -0.34 -5.60 -8.49
C ASP A 16 -0.07 -6.49 -7.24
N ALA A 17 1.19 -6.61 -6.85
CA ALA A 17 1.61 -7.38 -5.69
C ALA A 17 2.11 -6.39 -4.64
N CYS A 18 1.23 -6.00 -3.71
CA CYS A 18 1.74 -5.33 -2.51
C CYS A 18 2.78 -6.22 -1.84
N ILE A 19 4.02 -5.77 -1.81
CA ILE A 19 5.00 -6.35 -0.90
C ILE A 19 4.88 -5.62 0.43
N CYS A 20 3.90 -6.05 1.20
CA CYS A 20 3.60 -5.56 2.53
C CYS A 20 4.19 -6.52 3.58
N THR A 21 4.67 -6.00 4.73
CA THR A 21 4.92 -6.88 5.89
C THR A 21 3.59 -7.37 6.47
N LYS A 22 3.62 -8.45 7.25
CA LYS A 22 2.45 -8.94 7.99
C LYS A 22 2.32 -8.32 9.39
N ASP A 23 3.06 -7.23 9.64
CA ASP A 23 2.99 -6.53 10.91
C ASP A 23 1.63 -5.86 11.05
N TYR A 24 1.01 -6.03 12.21
CA TYR A 24 -0.28 -5.42 12.51
C TYR A 24 -0.05 -4.06 13.16
N ASN A 25 -0.24 -3.00 12.37
CA ASN A 25 -0.17 -1.60 12.78
C ASN A 25 -1.35 -0.87 12.10
N PRO A 26 -2.58 -1.04 12.60
CA PRO A 26 -3.77 -0.68 11.86
C PRO A 26 -3.84 0.82 11.57
N VAL A 27 -4.40 1.13 10.40
CA VAL A 27 -4.70 2.51 9.98
C VAL A 27 -6.14 2.58 9.46
N CYS A 28 -6.81 3.69 9.72
CA CYS A 28 -8.15 3.95 9.25
C CYS A 28 -8.07 4.80 7.98
N GLY A 29 -8.42 4.21 6.83
CA GLY A 29 -8.44 4.89 5.56
C GLY A 29 -9.50 5.99 5.49
N SER A 30 -9.30 6.96 4.60
CA SER A 30 -10.29 8.01 4.28
C SER A 30 -11.60 7.46 3.69
N ASP A 31 -11.58 6.21 3.23
CA ASP A 31 -12.74 5.42 2.81
C ASP A 31 -13.52 4.80 3.98
N GLY A 32 -12.99 4.91 5.20
CA GLY A 32 -13.60 4.36 6.41
C GLY A 32 -13.30 2.87 6.63
N VAL A 33 -12.29 2.32 5.95
CA VAL A 33 -11.86 0.93 6.09
C VAL A 33 -10.60 0.84 6.96
N THR A 34 -10.58 -0.10 7.90
CA THR A 34 -9.34 -0.42 8.62
C THR A 34 -8.43 -1.30 7.78
N TYR A 35 -7.23 -0.79 7.50
CA TYR A 35 -6.15 -1.56 6.89
C TYR A 35 -5.21 -2.09 7.97
N PRO A 36 -4.78 -3.37 7.92
CA PRO A 36 -3.91 -3.94 8.96
C PRO A 36 -2.55 -3.26 9.08
N ASN A 37 -2.08 -2.59 8.02
CA ASN A 37 -0.99 -1.62 8.09
C ASN A 37 -1.04 -0.57 6.96
N ALA A 38 -0.26 0.50 7.13
CA ALA A 38 -0.12 1.58 6.15
C ALA A 38 0.37 1.11 4.76
N CYS A 39 1.16 0.03 4.70
CA CYS A 39 1.60 -0.52 3.42
C CYS A 39 0.43 -1.14 2.66
N GLN A 40 -0.45 -1.86 3.36
CA GLN A 40 -1.66 -2.45 2.78
C GLN A 40 -2.66 -1.37 2.35
N ALA A 41 -2.82 -0.31 3.15
CA ALA A 41 -3.60 0.86 2.74
C ALA A 41 -3.07 1.46 1.42
N GLY A 42 -1.76 1.70 1.34
CA GLY A 42 -1.15 2.26 0.14
C GLY A 42 -1.26 1.37 -1.11
N CYS A 43 -1.45 0.07 -0.96
CA CYS A 43 -1.67 -0.82 -2.10
C CYS A 43 -3.11 -0.91 -2.58
N GLU A 44 -4.04 -0.40 -1.78
CA GLU A 44 -5.40 -0.11 -2.22
C GLU A 44 -5.52 1.38 -2.61
N ASP A 45 -4.36 2.02 -2.91
CA ASP A 45 -4.21 3.45 -3.22
C ASP A 45 -4.72 4.41 -2.12
N ILE A 46 -4.86 3.92 -0.88
CA ILE A 46 -5.24 4.72 0.28
C ILE A 46 -4.00 5.37 0.89
N THR A 47 -3.83 6.65 0.59
CA THR A 47 -2.75 7.49 1.12
C THR A 47 -3.21 8.48 2.17
N ASP A 48 -4.50 8.75 2.24
CA ASP A 48 -5.15 9.51 3.31
C ASP A 48 -5.72 8.53 4.32
N TYR A 49 -5.06 8.44 5.49
CA TYR A 49 -5.44 7.57 6.59
C TYR A 49 -5.02 8.18 7.93
N THR A 50 -5.66 7.72 9.01
CA THR A 50 -5.30 8.03 10.39
C THR A 50 -4.71 6.81 11.08
N MET A 51 -3.86 7.04 12.08
CA MET A 51 -3.25 5.95 12.86
C MET A 51 -4.28 5.32 13.80
N GLY A 52 -4.34 3.99 13.81
CA GLY A 52 -5.35 3.22 14.55
C GLY A 52 -6.44 2.68 13.63
N PRO A 53 -7.25 1.72 14.10
CA PRO A 53 -8.41 1.23 13.36
C PRO A 53 -9.49 2.31 13.26
N CYS A 54 -10.41 2.16 12.31
CA CYS A 54 -11.62 2.97 12.25
C CYS A 54 -12.56 2.62 13.40
N ASP A 55 -13.25 3.63 13.94
CA ASP A 55 -14.21 3.47 15.04
C ASP A 55 -15.37 2.49 14.70
N ASN A 56 -15.58 2.22 13.41
CA ASN A 56 -16.63 1.32 12.91
C ASN A 56 -16.23 -0.17 12.95
N ASP A 57 -14.96 -0.49 13.25
CA ASP A 57 -14.46 -1.86 13.37
C ASP A 57 -14.45 -2.36 14.83
N GLU A 58 -14.98 -1.56 15.79
CA GLU A 58 -15.20 -1.95 17.18
C GLU A 58 -16.53 -2.72 17.42
N GLU A 59 -16.98 -3.56 16.48
CA GLU A 59 -18.08 -4.50 16.77
C GLU A 59 -17.64 -5.97 16.61
N GLU A 60 -17.39 -6.54 17.80
CA GLU A 60 -17.35 -7.97 18.23
C GLU A 60 -16.04 -8.76 18.06
#